data_AF-A0A949Q7T8-F1
#
_entry.id   AF-A0A949Q7T8-F1
#
_cell.length_a   1.000
_cell.length_b   1.000
_cell.length_c   1.000
_cell.angle_alpha   90.00
_cell.angle_beta   90.00
_cell.angle_gamma   90.00
#
_symmetry.space_group_name_H-M   'P 1'
#
loop_
_entity.id
_entity.type
_entity.pdbx_description
1 polymer ?
#
loop_
_entity_poly.entity_id
_entity_poly.type
_entity_poly.pdbx_seq_one_letter_code
_entity_poly.pdbx_strand_id
1 'polypeptide(L)' 'MPRPKVRWDDAPALLAHDAEIAAAGITTVLDALGVGEADPESVRGSEWDSVLDCIQEFSDRGSLRADHLLHV' A
#
# COMPACT_ATOMS: atom_id res chain seq x y z
N MET A 1 -4.92 -0.52 -13.36
CA MET A 1 -3.47 -0.38 -13.70
C MET A 1 -3.17 1.09 -14.01
N PRO A 2 -2.24 1.72 -13.26
CA PRO A 2 -1.90 3.12 -13.45
C PRO A 2 -1.23 3.36 -14.81
N ARG A 3 -1.41 4.56 -15.36
CA ARG A 3 -0.78 4.92 -16.63
C ARG A 3 0.72 5.13 -16.43
N PRO A 4 1.57 4.69 -17.38
CA PRO A 4 3.00 4.94 -17.29
C PRO A 4 3.31 6.43 -17.09
N LYS A 5 4.24 6.72 -16.16
CA LYS A 5 4.70 8.09 -15.79
C LYS A 5 3.67 8.97 -15.07
N VAL A 6 2.57 8.41 -14.59
CA VAL A 6 1.61 9.12 -13.74
C VAL A 6 1.71 8.58 -12.32
N ARG A 7 2.06 9.44 -11.36
CA ARG A 7 1.95 9.12 -9.94
C ARG A 7 0.47 9.19 -9.56
N TRP A 8 -0.02 8.14 -8.90
CA TRP A 8 -1.35 8.15 -8.29
C TRP A 8 -1.22 8.59 -6.84
N ASP A 9 -2.26 9.23 -6.30
CA ASP A 9 -2.28 9.60 -4.89
C ASP A 9 -2.43 8.36 -4.01
N ASP A 10 -1.74 8.35 -2.88
CA ASP A 10 -1.56 7.15 -2.04
C ASP A 10 -2.89 6.70 -1.39
N ALA A 11 -3.67 7.64 -0.85
CA ALA A 11 -4.96 7.34 -0.21
C ALA A 11 -6.01 6.69 -1.14
N PRO A 12 -6.34 7.25 -2.32
CA PRO A 12 -7.28 6.58 -3.22
C PRO A 12 -6.72 5.28 -3.79
N ALA A 13 -5.40 5.15 -3.95
CA ALA A 13 -4.78 3.90 -4.35
C ALA A 13 -4.97 2.80 -3.28
N LEU A 14 -4.71 3.15 -2.00
CA LEU A 14 -4.91 2.24 -0.87
C LEU A 14 -6.37 1.81 -0.72
N LEU A 15 -7.33 2.74 -0.82
CA LEU A 15 -8.76 2.41 -0.73
C LEU A 15 -9.25 1.54 -1.89
N ALA A 16 -8.70 1.73 -3.08
CA ALA A 16 -9.00 0.87 -4.22
C ALA A 16 -8.45 -0.55 -4.00
N HIS A 17 -7.21 -0.66 -3.51
CA HIS A 17 -6.60 -1.94 -3.15
C HIS A 17 -7.38 -2.66 -2.04
N ASP A 18 -7.74 -1.98 -0.94
CA ASP A 18 -8.60 -2.53 0.13
C ASP A 18 -9.93 -3.08 -0.43
N ALA A 19 -10.54 -2.36 -1.37
CA ALA A 19 -11.77 -2.82 -2.01
C ALA A 19 -11.56 -4.10 -2.84
N GLU A 20 -10.43 -4.22 -3.56
CA GLU A 20 -10.07 -5.43 -4.31
C GLU A 20 -9.83 -6.63 -3.37
N ILE A 21 -9.07 -6.43 -2.29
CA ILE A 21 -8.79 -7.43 -1.26
C ILE A 21 -10.08 -7.91 -0.58
N ALA A 22 -10.92 -6.98 -0.13
CA ALA A 22 -12.19 -7.30 0.52
C ALA A 22 -13.18 -7.98 -0.44
N ALA A 23 -13.23 -7.57 -1.71
CA ALA A 23 -14.08 -8.21 -2.72
C ALA A 23 -13.66 -9.66 -3.03
N ALA A 24 -12.37 -9.98 -2.86
CA ALA A 24 -11.87 -11.35 -2.94
C ALA A 24 -12.20 -12.20 -1.69
N GLY A 25 -12.82 -11.62 -0.66
CA GLY A 25 -13.12 -12.29 0.61
C GLY A 25 -11.91 -12.42 1.54
N ILE A 26 -10.84 -11.66 1.28
CA ILE A 26 -9.65 -11.62 2.12
C ILE A 26 -9.88 -10.62 3.26
N THR A 27 -9.68 -11.07 4.49
CA THR A 27 -9.83 -10.22 5.69
C THR A 27 -8.48 -9.75 6.25
N THR A 28 -7.38 -10.38 5.85
CA THR A 28 -6.01 -10.03 6.26
C THR A 28 -5.07 -10.31 5.10
N VAL A 29 -4.24 -9.32 4.76
CA VAL A 29 -3.28 -9.39 3.66
C VAL A 29 -1.89 -9.00 4.15
N LEU A 30 -0.85 -9.67 3.62
CA LEU A 30 0.53 -9.23 3.75
C LEU A 30 0.96 -8.57 2.44
N ASP A 31 1.00 -7.24 2.41
CA ASP A 31 1.39 -6.44 1.27
C ASP A 31 2.92 -6.43 1.09
N ALA A 32 3.36 -6.43 -0.17
CA ALA A 32 4.74 -6.19 -0.56
C ALA A 32 4.80 -4.85 -1.30
N LEU A 33 5.56 -3.90 -0.77
CA LEU A 33 5.71 -2.58 -1.37
C LEU A 33 6.77 -2.55 -2.49
N GLY A 34 7.57 -3.61 -2.65
CA GLY A 34 8.48 -3.76 -3.78
C GLY A 34 9.16 -5.13 -3.84
N VAL A 35 9.47 -5.56 -5.06
CA VAL A 35 10.05 -6.87 -5.36
C VAL A 35 11.41 -6.68 -6.03
N GLY A 36 12.47 -7.22 -5.42
CA GLY A 36 13.79 -7.39 -6.04
C GLY A 36 14.88 -6.38 -5.64
N GLU A 37 14.55 -5.25 -5.03
CA GLU A 37 15.53 -4.27 -4.53
C GLU A 37 14.97 -3.62 -3.24
N ALA A 38 15.44 -4.10 -2.09
CA ALA A 38 15.03 -3.64 -0.77
C ALA A 38 16.03 -2.64 -0.18
N ASP A 39 16.72 -1.87 -1.03
CA ASP A 39 17.65 -0.84 -0.59
C ASP A 39 16.87 0.45 -0.28
N PRO A 40 16.70 0.81 1.00
CA PRO A 40 16.00 2.03 1.40
C PRO A 40 16.75 3.30 0.98
N GLU A 41 18.05 3.23 0.66
CA GLU A 41 18.84 4.37 0.17
C GLU A 41 18.73 4.55 -1.36
N SER A 42 18.08 3.62 -2.06
CA SER A 42 17.80 3.78 -3.49
C SER A 42 16.78 4.90 -3.73
N VAL A 43 16.80 5.52 -4.92
CA VAL A 43 15.84 6.57 -5.33
C VAL A 43 14.37 6.13 -5.19
N ARG A 44 14.12 4.82 -5.17
CA ARG A 44 12.78 4.26 -4.91
C ARG A 44 12.41 4.32 -3.44
N GLY A 45 13.35 4.13 -2.51
CA GLY A 45 13.12 4.06 -1.05
C GLY A 45 12.48 5.31 -0.44
N SER A 46 12.80 6.50 -0.97
CA SER A 46 12.22 7.77 -0.50
C SER A 46 10.72 7.93 -0.78
N GLU A 47 10.14 7.15 -1.69
CA GLU A 47 8.70 7.18 -1.97
C GLU A 47 7.88 6.31 -1.00
N TRP A 48 8.54 5.43 -0.24
CA TRP A 48 7.87 4.42 0.59
C TRP A 48 7.31 5.04 1.86
N ASP A 49 8.01 6.02 2.44
CA ASP A 49 7.58 6.70 3.66
C ASP A 49 6.15 7.24 3.49
N SER A 50 5.83 7.87 2.35
CA SER A 50 4.48 8.38 2.08
C SER A 50 3.40 7.29 2.02
N VAL A 51 3.75 6.11 1.49
CA VAL A 51 2.83 4.98 1.38
C VAL A 51 2.66 4.31 2.74
N LEU A 52 3.76 4.13 3.48
CA LEU A 52 3.79 3.59 4.84
C LEU A 52 2.94 4.45 5.79
N ASP A 53 3.14 5.77 5.76
CA ASP A 53 2.37 6.73 6.54
C ASP A 53 0.87 6.64 6.19
N CYS A 54 0.54 6.53 4.91
CA CYS A 54 -0.85 6.39 4.47
C CYS A 54 -1.49 5.09 4.96
N ILE A 55 -0.78 3.96 4.90
CA ILE A 55 -1.26 2.67 5.41
C ILE A 55 -1.48 2.74 6.92
N GLN A 56 -0.51 3.31 7.66
CA GLN A 56 -0.59 3.46 9.10
C GLN A 56 -1.77 4.35 9.51
N GLU A 57 -1.92 5.53 8.88
CA GLU A 57 -3.01 6.48 9.17
C GLU A 57 -4.40 5.85 8.97
N PHE A 58 -4.60 5.13 7.86
CA PHE A 58 -5.90 4.52 7.55
C PHE A 58 -6.19 3.30 8.42
N SER A 59 -5.16 2.54 8.79
CA SER A 59 -5.27 1.44 9.74
C SER A 59 -5.65 1.93 11.13
N ASP A 60 -4.97 2.96 11.64
CA ASP A 60 -5.24 3.54 12.97
C ASP A 60 -6.65 4.15 13.06
N ARG A 61 -7.17 4.65 11.93
CA ARG A 61 -8.54 5.16 11.82
C ARG A 61 -9.60 4.07 11.68
N GLY A 62 -9.23 2.81 11.49
CA GLY A 62 -10.16 1.72 11.17
C GLY A 62 -10.93 1.97 9.87
N SER A 63 -10.29 2.61 8.88
CA SER A 63 -10.92 2.99 7.61
C SER A 63 -10.82 1.90 6.53
N LEU A 64 -9.96 0.89 6.75
CA LEU A 64 -9.77 -0.26 5.88
C LEU A 64 -10.71 -1.40 6.28
N ARG A 65 -11.13 -2.20 5.31
CA ARG A 65 -12.01 -3.37 5.51
C ARG A 65 -11.21 -4.61 5.87
N ALA A 66 -10.00 -4.75 5.33
CA ALA A 66 -9.07 -5.82 5.64
C ALA A 66 -7.92 -5.31 6.52
N ASP A 67 -7.28 -6.22 7.24
CA ASP A 67 -6.02 -5.92 7.95
C ASP A 67 -4.87 -5.95 6.94
N HIS A 68 -4.21 -4.81 6.76
CA HIS A 68 -3.05 -4.66 5.88
C HIS A 68 -1.76 -4.71 6.70
N LEU A 69 -1.00 -5.81 6.57
CA LEU A 69 0.31 -6.01 7.19
C LEU A 69 1.39 -5.97 6.11
N LEU A 70 2.63 -5.69 6.49
CA LEU A 70 3.76 -5.69 5.56
C LEU A 70 4.62 -6.94 5.77
N HIS A 71 5.12 -7.51 4.67
CA HIS A 71 6.16 -8.56 4.71
C HIS A 71 7.44 -8.10 4.01
N VAL A 72 8.57 -8.66 4.43
CA VAL A 72 9.92 -8.30 4.00
C VAL A 72 10.68 -9.54 3.53
#